data_AF-A0A7Z9LYA8-F1
#
_entry.id   AF-A0A7Z9LYA8-F1
#
_cell.length_a   1.000
_cell.length_b   1.000
_cell.length_c   1.000
_cell.angle_alpha   90.00
_cell.angle_beta   90.00
_cell.angle_gamma   90.00
#
_symmetry.space_group_name_H-M   'P 1'
#
loop_
_entity.id
_entity.type
_entity.pdbx_description
1 polymer ?
#
loop_
_entity_poly.entity_id
_entity_poly.type
_entity_poly.pdbx_seq_one_letter_code
_entity_poly.pdbx_strand_id
1 'polypeptide(L)'
;MKPVYRILIAALAVNLCFVGLTQQTVVKGQATVTDNKAIRTEAGQWLKLARQAMQESNYALASDYVVKAEQLNPQYDALTVRFEDTPQKVRAAIQAAVGQPTAQVTVGDSPQLNQNAAAPTLNAQQAKSQAVAALSQARNAIQANDVKAALSWYHHAASFGAPFANNEYGPNQLAAELQQAGVPHNQLIIRPRTAVANVAAPSAKQQVLQLLSVSQAAIDRGDFVTAQQSLARAEGLRVPDSAFVGNELRTWQVQLRLDKMTPAIAAQPVSGQPGVGVIRPSIYNPTQNPSQVTVASSSTPAQFGGNENVSAQARGLYQEGIAALRAQDRSLALAKFQEAWRYEANVDPVLRRDLQEKIRLISAGLSRNSGALEASNPLNQIDATQQLLRQKLFSEIMAGQKIAEDMTADNPRGAMESMLAMRNKVETAGLDQANKGRLLAIIDRSITSLEQYLAENLSDIELDEKNQATRARVKQAQVDVQANRDDISILVDDFNSLLDERRYAEAEVVAKKAKAIAPDDAVVQNMIWKSKFIRRHADQQAFGDLYEQATFDALEDVDRSKLPMDTRLP
;
A
#
# COMPACT_ATOMS: atom_id res chain seq x y z
N MET A 1 -56.22 18.60 46.92
CA MET A 1 -55.61 19.41 48.00
C MET A 1 -54.63 20.39 47.38
N LYS A 2 -54.54 21.62 47.93
CA LYS A 2 -53.49 22.69 47.95
C LYS A 2 -52.34 22.79 46.87
N PRO A 3 -51.80 24.01 46.62
CA PRO A 3 -51.60 24.53 45.25
C PRO A 3 -50.28 25.33 45.00
N VAL A 4 -50.24 26.15 43.92
CA VAL A 4 -49.33 27.32 43.62
C VAL A 4 -47.87 26.93 43.30
N TYR A 5 -47.19 27.38 42.22
CA TYR A 5 -46.96 28.72 41.60
C TYR A 5 -46.79 28.58 40.06
N ARG A 6 -47.28 29.42 39.12
CA ARG A 6 -47.19 30.89 38.88
C ARG A 6 -45.72 31.38 38.77
N ILE A 7 -45.17 31.74 37.60
CA ILE A 7 -45.31 33.01 36.82
C ILE A 7 -44.62 32.72 35.44
N LEU A 8 -45.14 32.93 34.20
CA LEU A 8 -45.84 34.04 33.50
C LEU A 8 -44.90 35.22 33.12
N ILE A 9 -44.90 35.91 31.97
CA ILE A 9 -45.55 35.87 30.63
C ILE A 9 -44.60 36.67 29.69
N ALA A 10 -44.19 36.18 28.49
CA ALA A 10 -44.48 36.77 27.15
C ALA A 10 -43.21 36.72 26.24
N ALA A 11 -43.22 36.96 24.91
CA ALA A 11 -44.15 36.77 23.80
C ALA A 11 -43.64 37.60 22.59
N LEU A 12 -43.98 37.17 21.36
CA LEU A 12 -44.02 37.93 20.09
C LEU A 12 -42.76 38.66 19.55
N ALA A 13 -42.27 38.10 18.43
CA ALA A 13 -42.43 38.64 17.07
C ALA A 13 -41.88 40.05 16.68
N VAL A 14 -41.03 40.03 15.63
CA VAL A 14 -40.95 41.00 14.50
C VAL A 14 -40.50 42.43 14.83
N ASN A 15 -39.29 42.83 14.36
CA ASN A 15 -39.19 43.63 13.12
C ASN A 15 -37.74 43.80 12.57
N LEU A 16 -37.66 44.33 11.35
CA LEU A 16 -36.47 44.67 10.57
C LEU A 16 -35.71 45.91 11.10
N CYS A 17 -34.46 46.03 10.61
CA CYS A 17 -33.69 47.27 10.41
C CYS A 17 -33.33 48.14 11.62
N PHE A 18 -32.02 48.30 11.87
CA PHE A 18 -31.39 49.62 11.78
C PHE A 18 -29.88 49.52 11.48
N VAL A 19 -29.37 50.46 10.69
CA VAL A 19 -27.93 50.62 10.38
C VAL A 19 -27.35 51.68 11.31
N GLY A 20 -26.15 51.44 11.88
CA GLY A 20 -25.43 52.46 12.66
C GLY A 20 -24.07 51.97 13.12
N LEU A 21 -22.99 52.69 12.77
CA LEU A 21 -21.62 52.35 13.16
C LEU A 21 -21.39 52.57 14.65
N THR A 22 -20.72 51.60 15.29
CA THR A 22 -19.69 51.91 16.30
C THR A 22 -18.42 51.10 15.97
N GLN A 23 -17.28 51.79 15.88
CA GLN A 23 -15.99 51.12 15.77
C GLN A 23 -15.61 50.53 17.13
N GLN A 24 -15.33 49.23 17.18
CA GLN A 24 -14.46 48.66 18.20
C GLN A 24 -13.36 47.85 17.53
N THR A 25 -12.13 48.32 17.70
CA THR A 25 -10.92 47.64 17.27
C THR A 25 -10.69 46.40 18.14
N VAL A 26 -10.96 45.22 17.59
CA VAL A 26 -10.58 43.94 18.20
C VAL A 26 -9.54 43.24 17.32
N VAL A 27 -8.52 42.74 18.00
CA VAL A 27 -7.29 42.14 17.47
C VAL A 27 -7.56 41.08 16.39
N LYS A 28 -6.96 41.26 15.20
CA LYS A 28 -6.89 40.22 14.17
C LYS A 28 -5.93 39.12 14.60
N GLY A 29 -6.38 37.87 14.54
CA GLY A 29 -5.50 36.70 14.46
C GLY A 29 -5.84 35.55 15.41
N GLN A 30 -6.85 34.74 15.06
CA GLN A 30 -6.90 33.28 15.28
C GLN A 30 -8.23 32.61 14.86
N ALA A 31 -9.32 33.37 14.62
CA ALA A 31 -10.66 32.80 14.46
C ALA A 31 -11.01 32.16 13.09
N THR A 32 -10.20 32.27 12.04
CA THR A 32 -10.64 31.96 10.65
C THR A 32 -10.27 30.57 10.11
N VAL A 33 -9.39 29.82 10.76
CA VAL A 33 -8.86 28.55 10.21
C VAL A 33 -9.79 27.36 10.46
N THR A 34 -10.47 27.35 11.61
CA THR A 34 -11.33 26.23 12.03
C THR A 34 -12.57 26.09 11.14
N ASP A 35 -13.29 27.19 10.89
CA ASP A 35 -14.50 27.20 10.05
C ASP A 35 -14.19 26.78 8.62
N ASN A 36 -13.07 27.25 8.06
CA ASN A 36 -12.68 26.93 6.69
C ASN A 36 -12.34 25.43 6.48
N LYS A 37 -11.84 24.75 7.52
CA LYS A 37 -11.66 23.27 7.47
C LYS A 37 -13.01 22.54 7.46
N ALA A 38 -13.99 23.00 8.24
CA ALA A 38 -15.34 22.44 8.24
C ALA A 38 -16.04 22.65 6.88
N ILE A 39 -16.00 23.89 6.37
CA ILE A 39 -16.56 24.28 5.06
C ILE A 39 -15.95 23.44 3.92
N ARG A 40 -14.63 23.24 3.89
CA ARG A 40 -13.98 22.34 2.91
C ARG A 40 -14.41 20.88 3.05
N THR A 41 -14.62 20.40 4.28
CA THR A 41 -15.06 19.02 4.52
C THR A 41 -16.49 18.80 3.99
N GLU A 42 -17.39 19.76 4.21
CA GLU A 42 -18.77 19.71 3.71
C GLU A 42 -18.82 19.85 2.18
N ALA A 43 -18.10 20.81 1.60
CA ALA A 43 -17.98 20.94 0.15
C ALA A 43 -17.41 19.67 -0.50
N GLY A 44 -16.42 19.03 0.12
CA GLY A 44 -15.86 17.75 -0.35
C GLY A 44 -16.88 16.60 -0.39
N GLN A 45 -17.88 16.59 0.50
CA GLN A 45 -18.96 15.60 0.45
C GLN A 45 -19.86 15.82 -0.78
N TRP A 46 -20.23 17.06 -1.07
CA TRP A 46 -21.00 17.41 -2.26
C TRP A 46 -20.26 17.09 -3.57
N LEU A 47 -18.96 17.37 -3.64
CA LEU A 47 -18.14 17.03 -4.82
C LEU A 47 -18.01 15.52 -5.03
N LYS A 48 -17.95 14.73 -3.95
CA LYS A 48 -17.97 13.27 -4.02
C LYS A 48 -19.31 12.74 -4.57
N LEU A 49 -20.44 13.33 -4.17
CA LEU A 49 -21.75 13.01 -4.73
C LEU A 49 -21.84 13.40 -6.22
N ALA A 50 -21.26 14.53 -6.61
CA ALA A 50 -21.16 14.92 -8.03
C ALA A 50 -20.36 13.92 -8.86
N ARG A 51 -19.23 13.41 -8.35
CA ARG A 51 -18.43 12.34 -8.98
C ARG A 51 -19.23 11.04 -9.14
N GLN A 52 -20.01 10.65 -8.13
CA GLN A 52 -20.88 9.47 -8.23
C GLN A 52 -21.98 9.67 -9.28
N ALA A 53 -22.67 10.80 -9.27
CA ALA A 53 -23.70 11.11 -10.28
C ALA A 53 -23.14 11.14 -11.72
N MET A 54 -21.88 11.54 -11.92
CA MET A 54 -21.20 11.40 -13.23
C MET A 54 -20.96 9.94 -13.63
N GLN A 55 -20.60 9.05 -12.69
CA GLN A 55 -20.45 7.61 -12.98
C GLN A 55 -21.79 6.97 -13.39
N GLU A 56 -22.89 7.45 -12.80
CA GLU A 56 -24.27 7.10 -13.16
C GLU A 56 -24.76 7.80 -14.45
N SER A 57 -23.89 8.52 -15.16
CA SER A 57 -24.20 9.35 -16.36
C SER A 57 -25.25 10.45 -16.14
N ASN A 58 -25.55 10.78 -14.88
CA ASN A 58 -26.53 11.81 -14.50
C ASN A 58 -25.85 13.17 -14.31
N TYR A 59 -25.42 13.76 -15.43
CA TYR A 59 -24.68 15.03 -15.45
C TYR A 59 -25.49 16.22 -14.90
N ALA A 60 -26.83 16.17 -14.99
CA ALA A 60 -27.71 17.20 -14.44
C ALA A 60 -27.66 17.20 -12.90
N LEU A 61 -27.78 16.02 -12.27
CA LEU A 61 -27.66 15.85 -10.82
C LEU A 61 -26.23 16.17 -10.34
N ALA A 62 -25.21 15.78 -11.11
CA ALA A 62 -23.83 16.13 -10.82
C ALA A 62 -23.61 17.66 -10.78
N SER A 63 -24.22 18.41 -11.71
CA SER A 63 -24.13 19.88 -11.76
C SER A 63 -24.78 20.55 -10.53
N ASP A 64 -25.94 20.04 -10.08
CA ASP A 64 -26.63 20.54 -8.87
C ASP A 64 -25.78 20.33 -7.59
N TYR A 65 -25.12 19.17 -7.46
CA TYR A 65 -24.18 18.94 -6.36
C TYR A 65 -22.94 19.86 -6.42
N VAL A 66 -22.43 20.19 -7.62
CA VAL A 66 -21.36 21.19 -7.76
C VAL A 66 -21.83 22.58 -7.31
N VAL A 67 -23.05 22.99 -7.67
CA VAL A 67 -23.61 24.28 -7.23
C VAL A 67 -23.72 24.35 -5.70
N LYS A 68 -24.14 23.26 -5.04
CA LYS A 68 -24.16 23.17 -3.56
C LYS A 68 -22.76 23.29 -2.95
N ALA A 69 -21.75 22.68 -3.56
CA ALA A 69 -20.35 22.84 -3.13
C ALA A 69 -19.83 24.28 -3.32
N GLU A 70 -20.25 24.99 -4.37
CA GLU A 70 -19.87 26.39 -4.63
C GLU A 70 -20.54 27.37 -3.67
N GLN A 71 -21.79 27.14 -3.27
CA GLN A 71 -22.52 27.98 -2.31
C GLN A 71 -21.82 28.06 -0.94
N LEU A 72 -21.07 27.02 -0.55
CA LEU A 72 -20.28 26.98 0.67
C LEU A 72 -19.00 27.85 0.60
N ASN A 73 -18.61 28.31 -0.60
CA ASN A 73 -17.41 29.12 -0.88
C ASN A 73 -16.12 28.66 -0.13
N PRO A 74 -15.75 27.36 -0.21
CA PRO A 74 -14.51 26.84 0.40
C PRO A 74 -13.27 27.55 -0.16
N GLN A 75 -12.38 28.03 0.71
CA GLN A 75 -11.07 28.52 0.26
C GLN A 75 -10.04 27.39 0.31
N TYR A 76 -9.50 27.06 -0.85
CA TYR A 76 -8.42 26.08 -1.00
C TYR A 76 -7.07 26.80 -0.96
N ASP A 77 -6.06 26.18 -0.34
CA ASP A 77 -4.69 26.66 -0.38
C ASP A 77 -4.14 26.45 -1.79
N ALA A 78 -3.51 27.48 -2.39
CA ALA A 78 -2.94 27.41 -3.73
C ALA A 78 -1.90 26.27 -3.90
N LEU A 79 -1.28 25.81 -2.80
CA LEU A 79 -0.35 24.69 -2.82
C LEU A 79 -1.08 23.33 -2.87
N THR A 80 -2.16 23.15 -2.10
CA THR A 80 -2.90 21.87 -1.99
C THR A 80 -4.03 21.72 -3.01
N VAL A 81 -4.55 22.82 -3.57
CA VAL A 81 -5.68 22.86 -4.52
C VAL A 81 -5.47 21.96 -5.74
N ARG A 82 -4.22 21.64 -6.11
CA ARG A 82 -3.92 20.74 -7.23
C ARG A 82 -4.24 19.27 -6.90
N PHE A 83 -4.17 18.87 -5.64
CA PHE A 83 -4.43 17.50 -5.15
C PHE A 83 -5.83 17.30 -4.56
N GLU A 84 -6.54 18.38 -4.23
CA GLU A 84 -7.94 18.35 -3.78
C GLU A 84 -8.91 18.40 -4.98
N ASP A 85 -10.05 17.70 -4.91
CA ASP A 85 -11.12 17.86 -5.91
C ASP A 85 -11.87 19.16 -5.59
N THR A 86 -12.01 20.05 -6.57
CA THR A 86 -12.62 21.38 -6.38
C THR A 86 -13.85 21.55 -7.28
N PRO A 87 -14.79 22.46 -6.94
CA PRO A 87 -15.99 22.64 -7.74
C PRO A 87 -15.69 22.98 -9.21
N GLN A 88 -14.63 23.75 -9.45
CA GLN A 88 -14.19 24.11 -10.80
C GLN A 88 -13.66 22.89 -11.59
N LYS A 89 -12.89 22.00 -10.96
CA LYS A 89 -12.41 20.74 -11.59
C LYS A 89 -13.57 19.81 -11.92
N VAL A 90 -14.52 19.64 -10.99
CA VAL A 90 -15.68 18.78 -11.22
C VAL A 90 -16.58 19.36 -12.31
N ARG A 91 -16.80 20.68 -12.35
CA ARG A 91 -17.54 21.33 -13.46
C ARG A 91 -16.85 21.12 -14.81
N ALA A 92 -15.53 21.25 -14.88
CA ALA A 92 -14.78 20.96 -16.11
C ALA A 92 -14.90 19.49 -16.54
N ALA A 93 -14.87 18.55 -15.59
CA ALA A 93 -15.09 17.12 -15.86
C ALA A 93 -16.51 16.83 -16.39
N ILE A 94 -17.55 17.46 -15.82
CA ILE A 94 -18.93 17.37 -16.34
C ILE A 94 -19.00 17.91 -17.78
N GLN A 95 -18.40 19.07 -18.06
CA GLN A 95 -18.40 19.66 -19.40
C GLN A 95 -17.67 18.77 -20.43
N ALA A 96 -16.54 18.17 -20.05
CA ALA A 96 -15.82 17.23 -20.91
C ALA A 96 -16.63 15.95 -21.20
N ALA A 97 -17.37 15.42 -20.21
CA ALA A 97 -18.20 14.24 -20.37
C ALA A 97 -19.48 14.50 -21.19
N VAL A 98 -20.11 15.68 -21.02
CA VAL A 98 -21.26 16.12 -21.82
C VAL A 98 -20.84 16.50 -23.26
N GLY A 99 -19.57 16.88 -23.46
CA GLY A 99 -19.01 17.30 -24.74
C GLY A 99 -18.60 16.20 -25.71
N GLN A 100 -18.73 14.90 -25.37
CA GLN A 100 -18.48 13.81 -26.30
C GLN A 100 -19.76 13.45 -27.10
N PRO A 101 -19.79 13.66 -28.43
CA PRO A 101 -20.91 13.22 -29.25
C PRO A 101 -20.98 11.70 -29.30
N THR A 102 -22.17 11.14 -29.07
CA THR A 102 -22.44 9.71 -29.22
C THR A 102 -22.27 9.30 -30.69
N ALA A 103 -21.27 8.46 -30.98
CA ALA A 103 -21.06 7.92 -32.31
C ALA A 103 -22.23 6.99 -32.69
N GLN A 104 -23.14 7.48 -33.55
CA GLN A 104 -24.24 6.69 -34.10
C GLN A 104 -23.69 5.59 -35.02
N VAL A 105 -24.02 4.33 -34.70
CA VAL A 105 -23.76 3.20 -35.58
C VAL A 105 -24.62 3.35 -36.84
N THR A 106 -23.98 3.63 -37.97
CA THR A 106 -24.61 3.57 -39.29
C THR A 106 -24.19 2.28 -39.98
N VAL A 107 -25.17 1.49 -40.41
CA VAL A 107 -24.96 0.21 -41.10
C VAL A 107 -24.90 0.44 -42.60
N GLY A 108 -23.91 -0.18 -43.27
CA GLY A 108 -23.85 -0.32 -44.72
C GLY A 108 -22.89 0.64 -45.42
N ASP A 109 -21.62 0.25 -45.55
CA ASP A 109 -21.15 -0.33 -46.82
C ASP A 109 -19.73 -0.90 -46.70
N SER A 110 -19.43 -1.90 -47.53
CA SER A 110 -18.08 -2.38 -47.82
C SER A 110 -18.03 -2.59 -49.33
N PRO A 111 -17.04 -2.06 -50.04
CA PRO A 111 -15.72 -2.70 -49.97
C PRO A 111 -14.49 -1.79 -50.21
N GLN A 112 -13.33 -2.16 -49.64
CA GLN A 112 -12.16 -2.63 -50.40
C GLN A 112 -10.94 -2.80 -49.48
N LEU A 113 -10.42 -4.02 -49.44
CA LEU A 113 -9.16 -4.34 -48.77
C LEU A 113 -7.98 -3.84 -49.62
N ASN A 114 -7.25 -2.85 -49.13
CA ASN A 114 -5.85 -2.68 -49.49
C ASN A 114 -4.97 -3.12 -48.31
N GLN A 115 -3.90 -3.83 -48.62
CA GLN A 115 -3.05 -4.52 -47.65
C GLN A 115 -1.96 -3.57 -47.14
N ASN A 116 -1.71 -3.56 -45.83
CA ASN A 116 -0.38 -3.62 -45.20
C ASN A 116 -0.37 -3.06 -43.76
N ALA A 117 -0.57 -3.95 -42.79
CA ALA A 117 -0.12 -3.78 -41.40
C ALA A 117 0.04 -5.16 -40.75
N ALA A 118 1.14 -5.85 -41.08
CA ALA A 118 1.42 -7.18 -40.54
C ALA A 118 1.95 -7.11 -39.11
N ALA A 119 1.09 -7.36 -38.13
CA ALA A 119 1.49 -7.85 -36.81
C ALA A 119 1.22 -9.37 -36.75
N PRO A 120 2.06 -10.19 -36.09
CA PRO A 120 1.98 -11.64 -36.19
C PRO A 120 0.74 -12.19 -35.49
N THR A 121 -0.23 -12.68 -36.27
CA THR A 121 -1.32 -13.51 -35.75
C THR A 121 -0.74 -14.80 -35.18
N LEU A 122 -1.01 -15.09 -33.90
CA LEU A 122 -0.96 -16.47 -33.39
C LEU A 122 -1.87 -17.32 -34.29
N ASN A 123 -1.31 -18.36 -34.90
CA ASN A 123 -1.91 -19.01 -36.08
C ASN A 123 -3.36 -19.43 -35.85
N ALA A 124 -4.30 -18.80 -36.57
CA ALA A 124 -5.72 -19.18 -36.53
C ALA A 124 -5.94 -20.67 -36.87
N GLN A 125 -5.08 -21.23 -37.72
CA GLN A 125 -5.06 -22.65 -38.06
C GLN A 125 -4.64 -23.56 -36.88
N GLN A 126 -3.75 -23.10 -35.99
CA GLN A 126 -3.36 -23.84 -34.78
C GLN A 126 -4.44 -23.75 -33.70
N ALA A 127 -5.10 -22.58 -33.57
CA ALA A 127 -6.28 -22.46 -32.70
C ALA A 127 -7.41 -23.39 -33.16
N LYS A 128 -7.66 -23.48 -34.48
CA LYS A 128 -8.64 -24.41 -35.05
C LYS A 128 -8.27 -25.87 -34.82
N SER A 129 -7.01 -26.28 -35.01
CA SER A 129 -6.60 -27.67 -34.77
C SER A 129 -6.65 -28.07 -33.30
N GLN A 130 -6.30 -27.17 -32.37
CA GLN A 130 -6.43 -27.41 -30.93
C GLN A 130 -7.90 -27.50 -30.49
N ALA A 131 -8.77 -26.64 -31.02
CA ALA A 131 -10.21 -26.74 -30.79
C ALA A 131 -10.80 -28.07 -31.30
N VAL A 132 -10.43 -28.52 -32.51
CA VAL A 132 -10.84 -29.83 -33.05
C VAL A 132 -10.37 -31.00 -32.17
N ALA A 133 -9.15 -30.94 -31.63
CA ALA A 133 -8.65 -31.96 -30.70
C ALA A 133 -9.43 -31.99 -29.38
N ALA A 134 -9.80 -30.82 -28.82
CA ALA A 134 -10.63 -30.75 -27.63
C ALA A 134 -12.06 -31.28 -27.87
N LEU A 135 -12.65 -31.01 -29.05
CA LEU A 135 -13.96 -31.55 -29.44
C LEU A 135 -13.95 -33.09 -29.56
N SER A 136 -12.87 -33.70 -30.08
CA SER A 136 -12.78 -35.17 -30.17
C SER A 136 -12.66 -35.82 -28.78
N GLN A 137 -11.94 -35.18 -27.85
CA GLN A 137 -11.84 -35.65 -26.46
C GLN A 137 -13.18 -35.51 -25.70
N ALA A 138 -13.93 -34.43 -25.93
CA ALA A 138 -15.29 -34.28 -25.41
C ALA A 138 -16.20 -35.44 -25.86
N ARG A 139 -16.12 -35.83 -27.14
CA ARG A 139 -16.95 -36.90 -27.70
C ARG A 139 -16.63 -38.27 -27.09
N ASN A 140 -15.35 -38.55 -26.85
CA ASN A 140 -14.93 -39.76 -26.13
C ASN A 140 -15.46 -39.77 -24.69
N ALA A 141 -15.50 -38.61 -24.02
CA ALA A 141 -16.09 -38.50 -22.68
C ALA A 141 -17.62 -38.71 -22.68
N ILE A 142 -18.35 -38.23 -23.70
CA ILE A 142 -19.79 -38.55 -23.89
C ILE A 142 -19.99 -40.06 -24.09
N GLN A 143 -19.17 -40.72 -24.91
CA GLN A 143 -19.24 -42.17 -25.11
C GLN A 143 -18.90 -42.97 -23.85
N ALA A 144 -18.02 -42.44 -22.98
CA ALA A 144 -17.74 -43.00 -21.66
C ALA A 144 -18.81 -42.65 -20.60
N ASN A 145 -19.89 -41.94 -20.98
CA ASN A 145 -20.95 -41.42 -20.12
C ASN A 145 -20.45 -40.44 -19.02
N ASP A 146 -19.24 -39.86 -19.17
CA ASP A 146 -18.71 -38.81 -18.31
C ASP A 146 -19.11 -37.42 -18.85
N VAL A 147 -20.36 -37.07 -18.55
CA VAL A 147 -20.98 -35.79 -18.92
C VAL A 147 -20.20 -34.59 -18.33
N LYS A 148 -19.52 -34.77 -17.18
CA LYS A 148 -18.78 -33.69 -16.51
C LYS A 148 -17.45 -33.39 -17.20
N ALA A 149 -16.71 -34.43 -17.59
CA ALA A 149 -15.51 -34.27 -18.42
C ALA A 149 -15.89 -33.73 -19.82
N ALA A 150 -16.99 -34.19 -20.41
CA ALA A 150 -17.44 -33.68 -21.70
C ALA A 150 -17.79 -32.17 -21.65
N LEU A 151 -18.41 -31.69 -20.58
CA LEU A 151 -18.68 -30.26 -20.36
C LEU A 151 -17.38 -29.43 -20.23
N SER A 152 -16.36 -29.95 -19.54
CA SER A 152 -15.09 -29.23 -19.41
C SER A 152 -14.36 -29.12 -20.75
N TRP A 153 -14.33 -30.19 -21.55
CA TRP A 153 -13.79 -30.17 -22.90
C TRP A 153 -14.58 -29.29 -23.87
N TYR A 154 -15.90 -29.20 -23.73
CA TYR A 154 -16.74 -28.27 -24.48
C TYR A 154 -16.34 -26.80 -24.23
N HIS A 155 -16.22 -26.39 -22.96
CA HIS A 155 -15.76 -25.04 -22.63
C HIS A 155 -14.31 -24.80 -23.05
N HIS A 156 -13.44 -25.83 -23.00
CA HIS A 156 -12.07 -25.74 -23.49
C HIS A 156 -12.03 -25.51 -25.00
N ALA A 157 -12.77 -26.28 -25.79
CA ALA A 157 -12.90 -26.11 -27.24
C ALA A 157 -13.44 -24.71 -27.61
N ALA A 158 -14.44 -24.21 -26.88
CA ALA A 158 -14.98 -22.87 -27.08
C ALA A 158 -13.98 -21.74 -26.72
N SER A 159 -13.06 -21.97 -25.78
CA SER A 159 -12.08 -20.97 -25.33
C SER A 159 -11.04 -20.57 -26.39
N PHE A 160 -10.79 -21.43 -27.38
CA PHE A 160 -9.87 -21.13 -28.49
C PHE A 160 -10.42 -20.11 -29.49
N GLY A 161 -11.72 -19.81 -29.47
CA GLY A 161 -12.34 -18.78 -30.33
C GLY A 161 -12.24 -19.05 -31.85
N ALA A 162 -11.90 -20.28 -32.24
CA ALA A 162 -11.68 -20.61 -33.65
C ALA A 162 -13.00 -20.59 -34.46
N PRO A 163 -13.02 -20.00 -35.67
CA PRO A 163 -14.19 -20.04 -36.54
C PRO A 163 -14.38 -21.43 -37.15
N PHE A 164 -15.55 -22.01 -36.92
CA PHE A 164 -16.03 -23.23 -37.56
C PHE A 164 -17.11 -22.88 -38.59
N ALA A 165 -17.09 -23.52 -39.76
CA ALA A 165 -18.17 -23.38 -40.73
C ALA A 165 -19.40 -24.17 -40.27
N ASN A 166 -20.60 -23.77 -40.72
CA ASN A 166 -21.86 -24.42 -40.33
C ASN A 166 -21.93 -25.93 -40.66
N ASN A 167 -21.15 -26.38 -41.65
CA ASN A 167 -21.07 -27.77 -42.08
C ASN A 167 -19.89 -28.55 -41.44
N GLU A 168 -19.09 -27.90 -40.58
CA GLU A 168 -18.01 -28.54 -39.83
C GLU A 168 -18.47 -28.89 -38.40
N TYR A 169 -17.97 -29.99 -37.85
CA TYR A 169 -18.25 -30.36 -36.46
C TYR A 169 -17.51 -29.42 -35.50
N GLY A 170 -18.25 -28.42 -35.00
CA GLY A 170 -17.78 -27.40 -34.07
C GLY A 170 -18.54 -27.42 -32.74
N PRO A 171 -18.24 -26.46 -31.83
CA PRO A 171 -18.84 -26.40 -30.49
C PRO A 171 -20.38 -26.44 -30.52
N ASN A 172 -21.03 -25.78 -31.47
CA ASN A 172 -22.49 -25.74 -31.56
C ASN A 172 -23.11 -27.14 -31.79
N GLN A 173 -22.43 -28.05 -32.50
CA GLN A 173 -22.90 -29.41 -32.72
C GLN A 173 -22.68 -30.28 -31.47
N LEU A 174 -21.53 -30.14 -30.81
CA LEU A 174 -21.25 -30.80 -29.52
C LEU A 174 -22.21 -30.33 -28.40
N ALA A 175 -22.63 -29.07 -28.41
CA ALA A 175 -23.63 -28.55 -27.48
C ALA A 175 -24.99 -29.26 -27.64
N ALA A 176 -25.40 -29.53 -28.88
CA ALA A 176 -26.63 -30.29 -29.14
C ALA A 176 -26.52 -31.75 -28.66
N GLU A 177 -25.37 -32.41 -28.86
CA GLU A 177 -25.10 -33.76 -28.32
C GLU A 177 -25.12 -33.77 -26.77
N LEU A 178 -24.53 -32.76 -26.12
CA LEU A 178 -24.56 -32.63 -24.64
C LEU A 178 -25.97 -32.34 -24.10
N GLN A 179 -26.78 -31.57 -24.82
CA GLN A 179 -28.17 -31.32 -24.44
C GLN A 179 -29.01 -32.62 -24.53
N GLN A 180 -28.73 -33.49 -25.51
CA GLN A 180 -29.34 -34.83 -25.60
C GLN A 180 -28.85 -35.77 -24.49
N ALA A 181 -27.60 -35.61 -24.02
CA ALA A 181 -27.05 -36.30 -22.85
C ALA A 181 -27.55 -35.75 -21.49
N GLY A 182 -28.54 -34.85 -21.48
CA GLY A 182 -29.19 -34.34 -20.27
C GLY A 182 -28.53 -33.11 -19.63
N VAL A 183 -27.55 -32.48 -20.28
CA VAL A 183 -26.96 -31.22 -19.77
C VAL A 183 -27.97 -30.07 -19.91
N PRO A 184 -28.29 -29.32 -18.83
CA PRO A 184 -29.22 -28.20 -18.92
C PRO A 184 -28.63 -27.06 -19.75
N HIS A 185 -29.43 -26.51 -20.65
CA HIS A 185 -29.02 -25.51 -21.66
C HIS A 185 -28.24 -24.31 -21.09
N ASN A 186 -28.52 -23.87 -19.86
CA ASN A 186 -27.80 -22.78 -19.17
C ASN A 186 -26.28 -23.06 -18.99
N GLN A 187 -25.88 -24.33 -18.89
CA GLN A 187 -24.47 -24.74 -18.82
C GLN A 187 -23.79 -24.81 -20.21
N LEU A 188 -24.59 -24.79 -21.28
CA LEU A 188 -24.12 -24.85 -22.68
C LEU A 188 -24.02 -23.46 -23.34
N ILE A 189 -24.32 -22.38 -22.61
CA ILE A 189 -24.23 -21.02 -23.16
C ILE A 189 -22.76 -20.61 -23.28
N ILE A 190 -22.23 -20.57 -24.50
CA ILE A 190 -20.96 -19.92 -24.81
C ILE A 190 -21.15 -18.41 -24.65
N ARG A 191 -20.87 -17.90 -23.45
CA ARG A 191 -20.83 -16.45 -23.22
C ARG A 191 -19.65 -15.88 -24.01
N PRO A 192 -19.87 -15.00 -25.00
CA PRO A 192 -18.77 -14.35 -25.70
C PRO A 192 -18.02 -13.51 -24.67
N ARG A 193 -16.79 -13.92 -24.36
CA ARG A 193 -15.91 -13.12 -23.53
C ARG A 193 -15.52 -11.88 -24.34
N THR A 194 -16.09 -10.73 -24.01
CA THR A 194 -15.39 -9.45 -24.20
C THR A 194 -13.98 -9.63 -23.66
N ALA A 195 -12.97 -9.32 -24.48
CA ALA A 195 -11.58 -9.77 -24.33
C ALA A 195 -11.10 -9.82 -22.88
N VAL A 196 -11.07 -11.03 -22.29
CA VAL A 196 -10.59 -11.23 -20.92
C VAL A 196 -9.07 -11.30 -20.88
N ALA A 197 -8.52 -11.03 -19.70
CA ALA A 197 -7.26 -11.62 -19.28
C ALA A 197 -7.28 -13.14 -19.57
N ASN A 198 -6.39 -13.55 -20.46
CA ASN A 198 -6.40 -14.86 -21.08
C ASN A 198 -5.89 -15.92 -20.09
N VAL A 199 -6.75 -16.81 -19.60
CA VAL A 199 -6.31 -18.10 -19.04
C VAL A 199 -6.04 -19.05 -20.20
N ALA A 200 -5.00 -18.72 -20.96
CA ALA A 200 -4.25 -19.71 -21.71
C ALA A 200 -3.68 -20.74 -20.72
N ALA A 201 -3.21 -21.89 -21.23
CA ALA A 201 -2.17 -22.60 -20.50
C ALA A 201 -1.08 -21.57 -20.14
N PRO A 202 -0.72 -21.41 -18.85
CA PRO A 202 0.02 -20.25 -18.39
C PRO A 202 1.22 -20.06 -19.30
N SER A 203 1.35 -18.87 -19.89
CA SER A 203 2.44 -18.55 -20.80
C SER A 203 3.77 -18.95 -20.13
N ALA A 204 4.79 -19.33 -20.89
CA ALA A 204 6.06 -19.80 -20.29
C ALA A 204 6.56 -18.81 -19.22
N LYS A 205 6.36 -17.51 -19.44
CA LYS A 205 6.52 -16.43 -18.44
C LYS A 205 5.71 -16.64 -17.15
N GLN A 206 4.39 -16.83 -17.23
CA GLN A 206 3.53 -17.08 -16.05
C GLN A 206 3.92 -18.35 -15.30
N GLN A 207 4.34 -19.42 -16.00
CA GLN A 207 4.86 -20.63 -15.37
C GLN A 207 6.18 -20.35 -14.62
N VAL A 208 7.09 -19.59 -15.22
CA VAL A 208 8.31 -19.13 -14.54
C VAL A 208 7.98 -18.27 -13.32
N LEU A 209 7.08 -17.28 -13.43
CA LEU A 209 6.69 -16.46 -12.27
C LEU A 209 6.09 -17.29 -11.12
N GLN A 210 5.30 -18.32 -11.42
CA GLN A 210 4.78 -19.25 -10.42
C GLN A 210 5.88 -20.11 -9.79
N LEU A 211 6.85 -20.59 -10.58
CA LEU A 211 7.98 -21.36 -10.06
C LEU A 211 8.93 -20.49 -9.21
N LEU A 212 9.16 -19.24 -9.61
CA LEU A 212 9.97 -18.29 -8.85
C LEU A 212 9.29 -17.86 -7.54
N SER A 213 7.96 -17.74 -7.49
CA SER A 213 7.25 -17.47 -6.23
C SER A 213 7.30 -18.66 -5.27
N VAL A 214 7.23 -19.90 -5.78
CA VAL A 214 7.46 -21.12 -5.00
C VAL A 214 8.90 -21.18 -4.47
N SER A 215 9.90 -20.85 -5.31
CA SER A 215 11.31 -20.82 -4.93
C SER A 215 11.58 -19.77 -3.84
N GLN A 216 11.04 -18.56 -4.01
CA GLN A 216 11.14 -17.48 -3.03
C GLN A 216 10.53 -17.88 -1.68
N ALA A 217 9.30 -18.41 -1.69
CA ALA A 217 8.65 -18.88 -0.47
C ALA A 217 9.35 -20.09 0.17
N ALA A 218 10.15 -20.86 -0.58
CA ALA A 218 10.97 -21.95 -0.05
C ALA A 218 12.26 -21.43 0.59
N ILE A 219 12.94 -20.45 -0.02
CA ILE A 219 14.08 -19.73 0.58
C ILE A 219 13.68 -19.11 1.92
N ASP A 220 12.53 -18.44 1.98
CA ASP A 220 12.05 -17.79 3.22
C ASP A 220 11.64 -18.78 4.32
N ARG A 221 11.47 -20.07 3.97
CA ARG A 221 11.27 -21.18 4.90
C ARG A 221 12.53 -22.01 5.18
N GLY A 222 13.67 -21.68 4.56
CA GLY A 222 14.92 -22.44 4.66
C GLY A 222 14.96 -23.75 3.88
N ASP A 223 13.97 -24.02 3.02
CA ASP A 223 13.94 -25.21 2.15
C ASP A 223 14.69 -24.95 0.84
N PHE A 224 16.01 -25.01 0.92
CA PHE A 224 16.89 -24.75 -0.23
C PHE A 224 16.78 -25.82 -1.33
N VAL A 225 16.35 -27.04 -0.99
CA VAL A 225 16.18 -28.14 -1.97
C VAL A 225 14.97 -27.86 -2.85
N THR A 226 13.82 -27.49 -2.27
CA THR A 226 12.64 -27.10 -3.04
C THR A 226 12.89 -25.80 -3.81
N ALA A 227 13.66 -24.86 -3.24
CA ALA A 227 14.07 -23.64 -3.95
C ALA A 227 14.91 -23.93 -5.20
N GLN A 228 15.95 -24.77 -5.09
CA GLN A 228 16.81 -25.14 -6.21
C GLN A 228 16.05 -25.93 -7.28
N GLN A 229 15.17 -26.87 -6.89
CA GLN A 229 14.35 -27.63 -7.84
C GLN A 229 13.34 -26.77 -8.60
N SER A 230 12.73 -25.78 -7.96
CA SER A 230 11.79 -24.87 -8.63
C SER A 230 12.51 -23.88 -9.55
N LEU A 231 13.70 -23.42 -9.17
CA LEU A 231 14.58 -22.61 -10.03
C LEU A 231 15.02 -23.38 -11.28
N ALA A 232 15.50 -24.63 -11.15
CA ALA A 232 15.91 -25.46 -12.29
C ALA A 232 14.75 -25.74 -13.28
N ARG A 233 13.52 -25.91 -12.77
CA ARG A 233 12.32 -26.00 -13.62
C ARG A 233 12.02 -24.69 -14.35
N ALA A 234 12.23 -23.54 -13.69
CA ALA A 234 12.02 -22.23 -14.30
C ALA A 234 13.05 -21.95 -15.42
N GLU A 235 14.33 -22.28 -15.20
CA GLU A 235 15.39 -22.21 -16.22
C GLU A 235 15.11 -23.10 -17.43
N GLY A 236 14.58 -24.31 -17.19
CA GLY A 236 14.16 -25.24 -18.24
C GLY A 236 13.11 -24.69 -19.22
N LEU A 237 12.30 -23.72 -18.78
CA LEU A 237 11.30 -23.04 -19.63
C LEU A 237 11.89 -21.94 -20.54
N ARG A 238 13.18 -21.59 -20.37
CA ARG A 238 13.97 -20.71 -21.25
C ARG A 238 13.28 -19.39 -21.65
N VAL A 239 12.60 -18.75 -20.70
CA VAL A 239 11.97 -17.44 -20.90
C VAL A 239 13.06 -16.35 -20.90
N PRO A 240 13.18 -15.50 -21.94
CA PRO A 240 14.19 -14.46 -22.00
C PRO A 240 13.85 -13.30 -21.03
N ASP A 241 14.88 -12.64 -20.50
CA ASP A 241 14.75 -11.52 -19.56
C ASP A 241 13.89 -10.35 -20.09
N SER A 242 13.83 -10.16 -21.41
CA SER A 242 12.98 -9.15 -22.06
C SER A 242 11.47 -9.44 -21.97
N ALA A 243 11.07 -10.66 -21.62
CA ALA A 243 9.65 -10.99 -21.40
C ALA A 243 9.12 -10.46 -20.05
N PHE A 244 10.02 -10.18 -19.09
CA PHE A 244 9.67 -9.65 -17.78
C PHE A 244 9.65 -8.12 -17.79
N VAL A 245 8.58 -7.53 -17.27
CA VAL A 245 8.30 -6.09 -17.30
C VAL A 245 8.08 -5.55 -15.88
N GLY A 246 8.47 -4.30 -15.64
CA GLY A 246 8.39 -3.68 -14.31
C GLY A 246 9.18 -4.45 -13.25
N ASN A 247 8.64 -4.50 -12.03
CA ASN A 247 9.25 -5.14 -10.86
C ASN A 247 8.90 -6.64 -10.73
N GLU A 248 8.66 -7.34 -11.84
CA GLU A 248 8.47 -8.79 -11.85
C GLU A 248 9.75 -9.53 -11.43
N LEU A 249 9.60 -10.53 -10.56
CA LEU A 249 10.71 -11.33 -10.02
C LEU A 249 11.41 -12.13 -11.13
N ARG A 250 12.73 -11.98 -11.26
CA ARG A 250 13.55 -12.63 -12.31
C ARG A 250 14.33 -13.82 -11.77
N THR A 251 14.60 -14.80 -12.65
CA THR A 251 15.32 -16.03 -12.31
C THR A 251 16.67 -15.75 -11.63
N TRP A 252 17.47 -14.82 -12.19
CA TRP A 252 18.78 -14.47 -11.63
C TRP A 252 18.71 -13.77 -10.26
N GLN A 253 17.60 -13.09 -9.93
CA GLN A 253 17.43 -12.44 -8.62
C GLN A 253 17.20 -13.48 -7.52
N VAL A 254 16.38 -14.49 -7.82
CA VAL A 254 16.13 -15.64 -6.93
C VAL A 254 17.40 -16.48 -6.79
N GLN A 255 18.12 -16.73 -7.88
CA GLN A 255 19.42 -17.40 -7.87
C GLN A 255 20.43 -16.69 -6.97
N LEU A 256 20.62 -15.37 -7.15
CA LEU A 256 21.54 -14.58 -6.31
C LEU A 256 21.14 -14.56 -4.83
N ARG A 257 19.84 -14.63 -4.52
CA ARG A 257 19.35 -14.76 -3.14
C ARG A 257 19.61 -16.16 -2.58
N LEU A 258 19.39 -17.20 -3.39
CA LEU A 258 19.69 -18.58 -3.02
C LEU A 258 21.19 -18.75 -2.74
N ASP A 259 22.08 -18.32 -3.65
CA ASP A 259 23.55 -18.36 -3.50
C ASP A 259 24.05 -17.62 -2.25
N LYS A 260 23.34 -16.56 -1.81
CA LYS A 260 23.64 -15.83 -0.56
C LYS A 260 23.12 -16.52 0.69
N MET A 261 22.02 -17.26 0.60
CA MET A 261 21.37 -17.95 1.71
C MET A 261 21.86 -19.38 1.90
N THR A 262 22.40 -20.04 0.86
CA THR A 262 23.18 -21.27 0.98
C THR A 262 24.64 -20.91 1.25
N PRO A 263 25.11 -20.95 2.52
CA PRO A 263 26.56 -20.90 2.77
C PRO A 263 27.23 -22.06 2.03
N ALA A 264 28.49 -21.89 1.65
CA ALA A 264 29.28 -22.88 0.92
C ALA A 264 29.55 -24.14 1.76
N ILE A 265 28.55 -25.00 1.91
CA ILE A 265 28.66 -26.32 2.52
C ILE A 265 29.28 -27.24 1.49
N ALA A 266 30.58 -27.49 1.69
CA ALA A 266 31.37 -28.61 1.21
C ALA A 266 31.14 -29.10 -0.23
N ALA A 267 32.17 -28.94 -1.06
CA ALA A 267 32.30 -29.69 -2.29
C ALA A 267 32.18 -31.20 -2.05
N GLN A 268 31.21 -31.85 -2.70
CA GLN A 268 31.30 -33.27 -3.04
C GLN A 268 31.59 -33.40 -4.55
N PRO A 269 32.64 -34.14 -4.95
CA PRO A 269 32.92 -34.37 -6.36
C PRO A 269 32.00 -35.46 -6.91
N VAL A 270 30.97 -35.07 -7.67
CA VAL A 270 30.30 -36.01 -8.58
C VAL A 270 31.11 -36.08 -9.87
N SER A 271 31.62 -37.28 -10.17
CA SER A 271 32.31 -37.59 -11.42
C SER A 271 31.33 -37.71 -12.59
N GLY A 272 31.46 -36.83 -13.58
CA GLY A 272 30.64 -36.84 -14.81
C GLY A 272 31.21 -35.92 -15.88
N GLN A 273 31.27 -36.39 -17.13
CA GLN A 273 31.98 -35.77 -18.25
C GLN A 273 31.15 -34.68 -19.01
N PRO A 274 31.73 -33.92 -19.95
CA PRO A 274 31.47 -32.48 -20.05
C PRO A 274 30.49 -32.06 -21.16
N GLY A 275 29.83 -30.92 -20.96
CA GLY A 275 29.00 -30.30 -22.01
C GLY A 275 28.53 -28.87 -21.70
N VAL A 276 29.18 -27.90 -22.35
CA VAL A 276 28.64 -26.58 -22.73
C VAL A 276 28.18 -25.61 -21.60
N GLY A 277 29.05 -24.64 -21.29
CA GLY A 277 28.64 -23.23 -21.16
C GLY A 277 27.94 -22.77 -19.88
N VAL A 278 28.65 -22.75 -18.74
CA VAL A 278 28.24 -21.96 -17.56
C VAL A 278 29.42 -21.11 -17.07
N ILE A 279 29.18 -19.81 -16.89
CA ILE A 279 30.16 -18.85 -16.36
C ILE A 279 30.30 -19.11 -14.85
N ARG A 280 31.48 -19.57 -14.40
CA ARG A 280 31.78 -19.74 -12.98
C ARG A 280 32.15 -18.36 -12.38
N PRO A 281 31.53 -17.93 -11.27
CA PRO A 281 32.01 -16.77 -10.52
C PRO A 281 33.43 -17.03 -9.99
N SER A 282 34.40 -16.23 -10.41
CA SER A 282 35.76 -16.30 -9.89
C SER A 282 35.80 -15.82 -8.44
N ILE A 283 36.40 -16.63 -7.56
CA ILE A 283 36.68 -16.25 -6.18
C ILE A 283 37.60 -15.02 -6.19
N TYR A 284 37.13 -13.91 -5.61
CA TYR A 284 37.93 -12.68 -5.48
C TYR A 284 39.09 -12.92 -4.51
N ASN A 285 40.29 -13.11 -5.05
CA ASN A 285 41.51 -13.30 -4.26
C ASN A 285 42.37 -12.03 -4.28
N PRO A 286 42.41 -11.22 -3.19
CA PRO A 286 43.07 -9.93 -3.19
C PRO A 286 44.60 -10.00 -3.34
N THR A 287 45.24 -11.16 -3.16
CA THR A 287 46.69 -11.33 -3.38
C THR A 287 47.09 -11.66 -4.83
N GLN A 288 46.14 -11.85 -5.74
CA GLN A 288 46.39 -12.10 -7.18
C GLN A 288 45.76 -11.02 -8.07
N ASN A 289 45.62 -9.79 -7.58
CA ASN A 289 45.09 -8.69 -8.37
C ASN A 289 46.22 -7.88 -9.03
N PRO A 290 46.44 -8.00 -10.36
CA PRO A 290 47.46 -7.23 -11.08
C PRO A 290 47.09 -5.75 -11.30
N SER A 291 45.97 -5.26 -10.77
CA SER A 291 45.61 -3.83 -10.81
C SER A 291 46.00 -3.03 -9.56
N GLN A 292 46.85 -3.58 -8.67
CA GLN A 292 47.58 -2.73 -7.71
C GLN A 292 48.63 -1.89 -8.43
N VAL A 293 48.66 -0.59 -8.13
CA VAL A 293 49.71 0.34 -8.58
C VAL A 293 50.99 0.07 -7.79
N THR A 294 51.81 -0.83 -8.30
CA THR A 294 53.18 -1.04 -7.80
C THR A 294 54.05 0.13 -8.25
N VAL A 295 54.63 0.88 -7.31
CA VAL A 295 55.67 1.85 -7.65
C VAL A 295 56.90 1.12 -8.18
N ALA A 296 57.36 1.50 -9.38
CA ALA A 296 58.51 0.87 -10.02
C ALA A 296 59.82 1.23 -9.28
N SER A 297 60.33 0.29 -8.49
CA SER A 297 61.62 0.42 -7.80
C SER A 297 62.80 0.24 -8.77
N SER A 298 63.05 1.23 -9.64
CA SER A 298 64.30 1.29 -10.40
C SER A 298 65.45 1.66 -9.46
N SER A 299 66.34 0.70 -9.20
CA SER A 299 67.53 0.89 -8.35
C SER A 299 68.62 1.68 -9.07
N THR A 300 68.40 2.98 -9.21
CA THR A 300 69.42 3.97 -9.59
C THR A 300 69.07 5.25 -8.85
N PRO A 301 69.95 5.82 -8.01
CA PRO A 301 69.66 7.08 -7.34
C PRO A 301 69.47 8.18 -8.38
N ALA A 302 68.23 8.60 -8.60
CA ALA A 302 67.91 9.69 -9.50
C ALA A 302 68.49 10.98 -8.91
N GLN A 303 69.62 11.44 -9.46
CA GLN A 303 70.25 12.68 -9.01
C GLN A 303 69.29 13.84 -9.30
N PHE A 304 68.80 14.46 -8.23
CA PHE A 304 67.77 15.50 -8.29
C PHE A 304 68.27 16.74 -9.06
N GLY A 305 67.78 16.93 -10.28
CA GLY A 305 68.19 18.01 -11.20
C GLY A 305 67.67 19.41 -10.86
N GLY A 306 67.38 19.71 -9.59
CA GLY A 306 66.98 21.04 -9.15
C GLY A 306 68.18 21.97 -8.95
N ASN A 307 67.93 23.27 -8.77
CA ASN A 307 68.99 24.25 -8.54
C ASN A 307 69.69 23.97 -7.19
N GLU A 308 70.95 23.50 -7.24
CA GLU A 308 71.68 23.01 -6.08
C GLU A 308 71.84 24.08 -4.99
N ASN A 309 72.07 25.34 -5.37
CA ASN A 309 72.17 26.48 -4.45
C ASN A 309 70.85 26.72 -3.69
N VAL A 310 69.71 26.66 -4.40
CA VAL A 310 68.38 26.80 -3.78
C VAL A 310 68.09 25.62 -2.85
N SER A 311 68.50 24.41 -3.24
CA SER A 311 68.35 23.22 -2.41
C SER A 311 69.22 23.26 -1.13
N ALA A 312 70.37 23.95 -1.17
CA ALA A 312 71.22 24.19 0.00
C ALA A 312 70.60 25.24 0.93
N GLN A 313 70.02 26.30 0.36
CA GLN A 313 69.32 27.35 1.12
C GLN A 313 68.09 26.81 1.85
N ALA A 314 67.28 25.97 1.18
CA ALA A 314 66.15 25.27 1.79
C ALA A 314 66.58 24.29 2.90
N ARG A 315 67.73 23.61 2.72
CA ARG A 315 68.33 22.75 3.77
C ARG A 315 68.80 23.55 4.99
N GLY A 316 69.34 24.76 4.79
CA GLY A 316 69.70 25.67 5.88
C GLY A 316 68.49 26.09 6.71
N LEU A 317 67.44 26.60 6.05
CA LEU A 317 66.17 27.00 6.71
C LEU A 317 65.50 25.84 7.48
N TYR A 318 65.58 24.63 6.93
CA TYR A 318 65.12 23.42 7.61
C TYR A 318 65.93 23.11 8.88
N GLN A 319 67.25 23.28 8.86
CA GLN A 319 68.09 23.12 10.05
C GLN A 319 67.83 24.21 11.10
N GLU A 320 67.61 25.47 10.67
CA GLU A 320 67.17 26.56 11.54
C GLU A 320 65.82 26.24 12.23
N GLY A 321 64.85 25.70 11.48
CA GLY A 321 63.57 25.24 12.03
C GLY A 321 63.72 24.12 13.07
N ILE A 322 64.67 23.19 12.88
CA ILE A 322 65.02 22.18 13.89
C ILE A 322 65.68 22.81 15.11
N ALA A 323 66.58 23.78 14.94
CA ALA A 323 67.22 24.48 16.05
C ALA A 323 66.19 25.24 16.89
N ALA A 324 65.25 25.94 16.25
CA ALA A 324 64.11 26.58 16.91
C ALA A 324 63.23 25.57 17.67
N LEU A 325 62.95 24.41 17.08
CA LEU A 325 62.18 23.35 17.73
C LEU A 325 62.91 22.76 18.95
N ARG A 326 64.24 22.63 18.91
CA ARG A 326 65.08 22.26 20.07
C ARG A 326 65.06 23.32 21.17
N ALA A 327 65.02 24.60 20.79
CA ALA A 327 64.83 25.74 21.71
C ALA A 327 63.37 25.89 22.22
N GLN A 328 62.48 24.95 21.89
CA GLN A 328 61.05 24.96 22.17
C GLN A 328 60.23 26.11 21.53
N ASP A 329 60.86 26.97 20.70
CA ASP A 329 60.17 28.03 19.96
C ASP A 329 59.44 27.44 18.74
N ARG A 330 58.23 26.94 19.00
CA ARG A 330 57.35 26.34 17.98
C ARG A 330 56.85 27.35 16.95
N SER A 331 56.75 28.62 17.33
CA SER A 331 56.36 29.74 16.46
C SER A 331 57.44 30.01 15.41
N LEU A 332 58.68 30.20 15.84
CA LEU A 332 59.82 30.44 14.95
C LEU A 332 60.15 29.19 14.12
N ALA A 333 60.01 27.99 14.70
CA ALA A 333 60.13 26.73 13.97
C ALA A 333 59.10 26.63 12.83
N LEU A 334 57.82 26.95 13.07
CA LEU A 334 56.79 26.95 12.03
C LEU A 334 57.12 27.93 10.91
N ALA A 335 57.51 29.17 11.25
CA ALA A 335 57.88 30.18 10.26
C ALA A 335 59.06 29.71 9.39
N LYS A 336 60.08 29.09 9.99
CA LYS A 336 61.25 28.56 9.26
C LYS A 336 60.94 27.36 8.38
N PHE A 337 60.06 26.45 8.82
CA PHE A 337 59.59 25.36 7.96
C PHE A 337 58.69 25.86 6.81
N GLN A 338 57.87 26.87 7.04
CA GLN A 338 57.10 27.54 5.97
C GLN A 338 58.02 28.29 5.00
N GLU A 339 59.09 28.93 5.47
CA GLU A 339 60.09 29.58 4.64
C GLU A 339 60.83 28.56 3.76
N ALA A 340 61.24 27.42 4.32
CA ALA A 340 61.81 26.30 3.57
C ALA A 340 60.81 25.69 2.56
N TRP A 341 59.51 25.66 2.89
CA TRP A 341 58.44 25.17 2.00
C TRP A 341 58.30 26.00 0.72
N ARG A 342 58.60 27.30 0.75
CA ARG A 342 58.55 28.17 -0.45
C ARG A 342 59.49 27.71 -1.58
N TYR A 343 60.47 26.87 -1.25
CA TYR A 343 61.42 26.30 -2.20
C TYR A 343 61.04 24.88 -2.64
N GLU A 344 59.81 24.40 -2.39
CA GLU A 344 59.35 23.01 -2.62
C GLU A 344 59.72 22.44 -4.00
N ALA A 345 59.70 23.26 -5.05
CA ALA A 345 60.04 22.87 -6.42
C ALA A 345 61.52 22.48 -6.60
N ASN A 346 62.42 23.02 -5.77
CA ASN A 346 63.86 22.79 -5.79
C ASN A 346 64.36 21.97 -4.59
N VAL A 347 63.45 21.26 -3.91
CA VAL A 347 63.73 20.42 -2.73
C VAL A 347 63.47 18.95 -3.06
N ASP A 348 64.36 18.08 -2.57
CA ASP A 348 64.25 16.62 -2.71
C ASP A 348 62.89 16.08 -2.18
N PRO A 349 62.25 15.11 -2.85
CA PRO A 349 60.97 14.53 -2.42
C PRO A 349 60.92 14.05 -0.96
N VAL A 350 62.03 13.58 -0.38
CA VAL A 350 62.13 13.14 1.01
C VAL A 350 62.04 14.33 1.97
N LEU A 351 62.85 15.37 1.74
CA LEU A 351 62.82 16.60 2.54
C LEU A 351 61.48 17.33 2.40
N ARG A 352 60.84 17.25 1.22
CA ARG A 352 59.49 17.77 1.00
C ARG A 352 58.45 17.07 1.91
N ARG A 353 58.42 15.74 1.99
CA ARG A 353 57.47 15.04 2.89
C ARG A 353 57.69 15.39 4.36
N ASP A 354 58.94 15.44 4.79
CA ASP A 354 59.27 15.70 6.19
C ASP A 354 58.98 17.17 6.61
N LEU A 355 59.12 18.14 5.71
CA LEU A 355 58.60 19.50 5.90
C LEU A 355 57.06 19.52 6.07
N GLN A 356 56.31 18.82 5.22
CA GLN A 356 54.84 18.76 5.34
C GLN A 356 54.41 18.20 6.70
N GLU A 357 55.04 17.11 7.13
CA GLU A 357 54.70 16.46 8.40
C GLU A 357 55.05 17.36 9.61
N LYS A 358 56.21 18.03 9.63
CA LYS A 358 56.55 18.97 10.71
C LYS A 358 55.62 20.17 10.75
N ILE A 359 55.28 20.77 9.60
CA ILE A 359 54.32 21.88 9.52
C ILE A 359 52.95 21.44 10.07
N ARG A 360 52.49 20.23 9.71
CA ARG A 360 51.23 19.66 10.20
C ARG A 360 51.24 19.41 11.71
N LEU A 361 52.29 18.78 12.23
CA LEU A 361 52.42 18.49 13.67
C LEU A 361 52.51 19.76 14.51
N ILE A 362 53.27 20.76 14.06
CA ILE A 362 53.47 22.02 14.79
C ILE A 362 52.20 22.90 14.72
N SER A 363 51.55 23.02 13.56
CA SER A 363 50.28 23.77 13.44
C SER A 363 49.14 23.15 14.25
N ALA A 364 49.02 21.81 14.26
CA ALA A 364 48.06 21.09 15.12
C ALA A 364 48.43 21.16 16.62
N GLY A 365 49.67 21.47 16.97
CA GLY A 365 50.10 21.76 18.35
C GLY A 365 49.78 23.21 18.76
N LEU A 366 50.03 24.18 17.88
CA LEU A 366 49.71 25.60 18.10
C LEU A 366 48.20 25.81 18.23
N SER A 367 47.40 25.25 17.32
CA SER A 367 45.93 25.35 17.36
C SER A 367 45.32 24.81 18.67
N ARG A 368 45.86 23.71 19.22
CA ARG A 368 45.45 23.19 20.54
C ARG A 368 45.80 24.11 21.70
N ASN A 369 46.93 24.83 21.62
CA ASN A 369 47.31 25.80 22.64
C ASN A 369 46.52 27.12 22.51
N SER A 370 46.15 27.53 21.30
CA SER A 370 45.25 28.69 21.05
C SER A 370 43.85 28.46 21.59
N GLY A 371 43.31 27.23 21.45
CA GLY A 371 41.96 26.89 21.94
C GLY A 371 41.77 27.05 23.46
N ALA A 372 42.85 27.00 24.26
CA ALA A 372 42.78 27.21 25.70
C ALA A 372 42.61 28.70 26.10
N LEU A 373 42.94 29.64 25.20
CA LEU A 373 42.83 31.08 25.44
C LEU A 373 41.55 31.70 24.83
N GLU A 374 41.01 31.11 23.76
CA GLU A 374 39.75 31.57 23.13
C GLU A 374 38.46 31.03 23.76
N ALA A 375 38.53 29.99 24.61
CA ALA A 375 37.37 29.39 25.27
C ALA A 375 36.66 30.32 26.28
N SER A 376 37.24 31.48 26.59
CA SER A 376 36.76 32.47 27.55
C SER A 376 35.81 33.53 26.95
N ASN A 377 35.62 33.57 25.64
CA ASN A 377 34.78 34.57 24.98
C ASN A 377 33.31 34.10 24.85
N PRO A 378 32.32 34.74 25.50
CA PRO A 378 30.93 34.28 25.50
C PRO A 378 30.27 34.30 24.11
N LEU A 379 30.76 35.12 23.18
CA LEU A 379 30.27 35.15 21.80
C LEU A 379 30.54 33.81 21.07
N ASN A 380 31.70 33.18 21.36
CA ASN A 380 32.10 31.90 20.78
C ASN A 380 31.24 30.73 21.33
N GLN A 381 30.69 30.86 22.53
CA GLN A 381 29.74 29.88 23.09
C GLN A 381 28.37 29.93 22.39
N ILE A 382 27.94 31.12 21.96
CA ILE A 382 26.72 31.29 21.14
C ILE A 382 26.91 30.66 19.76
N ASP A 383 28.06 30.86 19.12
CA ASP A 383 28.37 30.21 17.85
C ASP A 383 28.49 28.68 17.98
N ALA A 384 29.12 28.17 19.04
CA ALA A 384 29.22 26.74 19.31
C ALA A 384 27.85 26.08 19.56
N THR A 385 26.94 26.74 20.28
CA THR A 385 25.58 26.23 20.53
C THR A 385 24.72 26.27 19.26
N GLN A 386 24.82 27.31 18.43
CA GLN A 386 24.17 27.35 17.11
C GLN A 386 24.73 26.28 16.14
N GLN A 387 26.04 26.01 16.18
CA GLN A 387 26.66 24.91 15.41
C GLN A 387 26.12 23.54 15.84
N LEU A 388 25.99 23.28 17.15
CA LEU A 388 25.42 22.03 17.67
C LEU A 388 23.95 21.86 17.24
N LEU A 389 23.13 22.90 17.39
CA LEU A 389 21.72 22.87 17.00
C LEU A 389 21.55 22.59 15.49
N ARG A 390 22.38 23.22 14.65
CA ARG A 390 22.43 22.98 13.20
C ARG A 390 22.78 21.53 12.87
N GLN A 391 23.77 20.96 13.54
CA GLN A 391 24.19 19.57 13.32
C GLN A 391 23.07 18.59 13.72
N LYS A 392 22.38 18.86 14.84
CA LYS A 392 21.19 18.09 15.26
C LYS A 392 20.05 18.19 14.24
N LEU A 393 19.66 19.40 13.84
CA LEU A 393 18.60 19.58 12.83
C LEU A 393 18.97 18.96 11.49
N PHE A 394 20.22 19.04 11.06
CA PHE A 394 20.67 18.37 9.84
C PHE A 394 20.49 16.85 9.94
N SER A 395 20.86 16.23 11.06
CA SER A 395 20.63 14.79 11.27
C SER A 395 19.13 14.43 11.34
N GLU A 396 18.28 15.28 11.94
CA GLU A 396 16.83 15.09 11.98
C GLU A 396 16.20 15.25 10.58
N ILE A 397 16.69 16.17 9.77
CA ILE A 397 16.27 16.35 8.36
C ILE A 397 16.69 15.15 7.52
N MET A 398 17.94 14.68 7.61
CA MET A 398 18.39 13.50 6.86
C MET A 398 17.61 12.24 7.25
N ALA A 399 17.32 12.05 8.54
CA ALA A 399 16.48 10.95 9.02
C ALA A 399 15.02 11.10 8.54
N GLY A 400 14.46 12.31 8.61
CA GLY A 400 13.11 12.61 8.14
C GLY A 400 12.96 12.44 6.63
N GLN A 401 13.93 12.90 5.83
CA GLN A 401 13.97 12.71 4.38
C GLN A 401 13.96 11.23 4.03
N LYS A 402 14.81 10.42 4.69
CA LYS A 402 14.79 8.98 4.50
C LYS A 402 13.42 8.37 4.84
N ILE A 403 12.82 8.75 5.96
CA ILE A 403 11.47 8.26 6.32
C ILE A 403 10.43 8.67 5.27
N ALA A 404 10.49 9.89 4.73
CA ALA A 404 9.60 10.32 3.66
C ALA A 404 9.85 9.59 2.34
N GLU A 405 11.10 9.34 1.97
CA GLU A 405 11.47 8.51 0.80
C GLU A 405 10.94 7.07 0.95
N ASP A 406 11.18 6.43 2.09
CA ASP A 406 10.66 5.09 2.41
C ASP A 406 9.11 5.09 2.37
N MET A 407 8.45 6.14 2.88
CA MET A 407 6.99 6.32 2.83
C MET A 407 6.44 6.72 1.46
N THR A 408 7.27 7.11 0.49
CA THR A 408 6.79 7.64 -0.81
C THR A 408 6.05 6.58 -1.61
N ALA A 409 6.44 5.31 -1.49
CA ALA A 409 5.79 4.19 -2.17
C ALA A 409 4.42 3.83 -1.55
N ASP A 410 4.31 3.82 -0.21
CA ASP A 410 3.11 3.33 0.50
C ASP A 410 2.10 4.44 0.83
N ASN A 411 2.58 5.66 1.12
CA ASN A 411 1.78 6.81 1.52
C ASN A 411 2.49 8.14 1.16
N PRO A 412 2.53 8.52 -0.13
CA PRO A 412 3.23 9.74 -0.56
C PRO A 412 2.59 11.03 -0.02
N ARG A 413 1.30 11.03 0.33
CA ARG A 413 0.64 12.17 0.99
C ARG A 413 1.13 12.33 2.44
N GLY A 414 1.30 11.24 3.18
CA GLY A 414 1.91 11.26 4.52
C GLY A 414 3.40 11.65 4.47
N ALA A 415 4.14 11.20 3.45
CA ALA A 415 5.51 11.64 3.20
C ALA A 415 5.59 13.17 3.03
N MET A 416 4.71 13.75 2.20
CA MET A 416 4.57 15.20 2.02
C MET A 416 4.26 15.94 3.33
N GLU A 417 3.27 15.47 4.09
CA GLU A 417 2.92 16.06 5.39
C GLU A 417 4.11 16.07 6.37
N SER A 418 4.89 14.99 6.39
CA SER A 418 6.10 14.89 7.24
C SER A 418 7.18 15.90 6.85
N MET A 419 7.36 16.17 5.54
CA MET A 419 8.32 17.16 5.04
C MET A 419 7.84 18.60 5.31
N LEU A 420 6.55 18.89 5.17
CA LEU A 420 5.98 20.17 5.55
C LEU A 420 6.09 20.43 7.06
N ALA A 421 5.91 19.40 7.90
CA ALA A 421 6.14 19.48 9.34
C ALA A 421 7.63 19.73 9.66
N MET A 422 8.56 19.07 8.95
CA MET A 422 9.99 19.29 9.11
C MET A 422 10.41 20.72 8.71
N ARG A 423 9.83 21.25 7.62
CA ARG A 423 10.02 22.63 7.17
C ARG A 423 9.62 23.63 8.28
N ASN A 424 8.44 23.46 8.87
CA ASN A 424 7.96 24.29 9.98
C ASN A 424 8.84 24.19 11.23
N LYS A 425 9.40 23.02 11.56
CA LYS A 425 10.37 22.85 12.66
C LYS A 425 11.63 23.69 12.43
N VAL A 426 12.18 23.68 11.22
CA VAL A 426 13.38 24.47 10.88
C VAL A 426 13.07 25.97 10.84
N GLU A 427 11.88 26.35 10.36
CA GLU A 427 11.43 27.74 10.29
C GLU A 427 11.21 28.34 11.69
N THR A 428 10.67 27.57 12.64
CA THR A 428 10.49 27.97 14.04
C THR A 428 11.76 27.85 14.90
N ALA A 429 12.80 27.15 14.44
CA ALA A 429 14.04 27.00 15.19
C ALA A 429 14.84 28.32 15.31
N GLY A 430 15.47 28.52 16.46
CA GLY A 430 16.29 29.71 16.78
C GLY A 430 17.70 29.69 16.17
N LEU A 431 17.80 29.53 14.85
CA LEU A 431 19.05 29.70 14.09
C LEU A 431 19.08 31.05 13.38
N ASP A 432 20.29 31.51 13.08
CA ASP A 432 20.53 32.59 12.14
C ASP A 432 19.92 32.31 10.76
N GLN A 433 19.62 33.39 10.02
CA GLN A 433 18.93 33.34 8.75
C GLN A 433 19.71 32.59 7.66
N ALA A 434 21.05 32.61 7.71
CA ALA A 434 21.89 31.98 6.68
C ALA A 434 21.92 30.45 6.83
N ASN A 435 22.07 29.92 8.06
CA ASN A 435 21.96 28.48 8.30
C ASN A 435 20.52 27.99 8.13
N LYS A 436 19.51 28.76 8.58
CA LYS A 436 18.09 28.43 8.35
C LYS A 436 17.77 28.28 6.87
N GLY A 437 18.17 29.25 6.03
CA GLY A 437 17.95 29.19 4.58
C GLY A 437 18.59 27.97 3.90
N ARG A 438 19.78 27.55 4.34
CA ARG A 438 20.43 26.33 3.82
C ARG A 438 19.67 25.05 4.17
N LEU A 439 19.15 24.94 5.39
CA LEU A 439 18.37 23.77 5.83
C LEU A 439 16.99 23.73 5.14
N LEU A 440 16.32 24.88 5.01
CA LEU A 440 15.05 24.98 4.29
C LEU A 440 15.20 24.60 2.82
N ALA A 441 16.23 25.07 2.11
CA ALA A 441 16.46 24.72 0.70
C ALA A 441 16.63 23.21 0.43
N ILE A 442 17.13 22.45 1.42
CA ILE A 442 17.23 20.98 1.34
C ILE A 442 15.84 20.33 1.44
N ILE A 443 15.01 20.82 2.37
CA ILE A 443 13.64 20.33 2.57
C ILE A 443 12.74 20.74 1.40
N ASP A 444 12.80 22.00 0.96
CA ASP A 444 12.01 22.53 -0.16
C ASP A 444 12.29 21.74 -1.45
N ARG A 445 13.54 21.29 -1.69
CA ARG A 445 13.87 20.41 -2.82
C ARG A 445 13.22 19.03 -2.71
N SER A 446 13.14 18.46 -1.50
CA SER A 446 12.45 17.19 -1.25
C SER A 446 10.94 17.32 -1.43
N ILE A 447 10.35 18.41 -0.92
CA ILE A 447 8.95 18.78 -1.14
C ILE A 447 8.66 18.86 -2.65
N THR A 448 9.45 19.60 -3.43
CA THR A 448 9.25 19.70 -4.89
C THR A 448 9.31 18.34 -5.58
N SER A 449 10.22 17.44 -5.16
CA SER A 449 10.31 16.08 -5.70
C SER A 449 9.06 15.25 -5.36
N LEU A 450 8.53 15.38 -4.15
CA LEU A 450 7.28 14.72 -3.73
C LEU A 450 6.06 15.32 -4.44
N GLU A 451 6.02 16.63 -4.69
CA GLU A 451 4.95 17.27 -5.47
C GLU A 451 4.90 16.72 -6.90
N GLN A 452 6.06 16.55 -7.53
CA GLN A 452 6.16 15.95 -8.87
C GLN A 452 5.69 14.49 -8.85
N TYR A 453 6.17 13.68 -7.91
CA TYR A 453 5.76 12.28 -7.76
C TYR A 453 4.24 12.14 -7.53
N LEU A 454 3.67 12.97 -6.64
CA LEU A 454 2.23 13.03 -6.39
C LEU A 454 1.41 13.43 -7.63
N ALA A 455 1.93 14.34 -8.46
CA ALA A 455 1.27 14.78 -9.68
C ALA A 455 1.31 13.71 -10.78
N GLU A 456 2.44 13.01 -10.93
CA GLU A 456 2.63 11.94 -11.91
C GLU A 456 1.81 10.68 -11.57
N ASN A 457 1.68 10.34 -10.29
CA ASN A 457 1.06 9.09 -9.83
C ASN A 457 -0.33 9.28 -9.20
N LEU A 458 -0.97 10.44 -9.38
CA LEU A 458 -2.21 10.82 -8.67
C LEU A 458 -3.33 9.78 -8.80
N SER A 459 -3.53 9.21 -10.00
CA SER A 459 -4.56 8.22 -10.27
C SER A 459 -4.34 6.92 -9.49
N ASP A 460 -3.09 6.46 -9.41
CA ASP A 460 -2.74 5.22 -8.74
C ASP A 460 -2.82 5.37 -7.22
N ILE A 461 -2.39 6.54 -6.70
CA ILE A 461 -2.55 6.91 -5.28
C ILE A 461 -4.04 6.93 -4.90
N GLU A 462 -4.89 7.55 -5.69
CA GLU A 462 -6.33 7.56 -5.44
C GLU A 462 -6.96 6.16 -5.51
N LEU A 463 -6.48 5.30 -6.40
CA LEU A 463 -6.94 3.92 -6.53
C LEU A 463 -6.51 3.12 -5.29
N ASP A 464 -5.27 3.28 -4.84
CA ASP A 464 -4.77 2.57 -3.66
C ASP A 464 -5.35 3.07 -2.34
N GLU A 465 -5.62 4.36 -2.18
CA GLU A 465 -6.43 4.86 -1.06
C GLU A 465 -7.83 4.23 -1.05
N LYS A 466 -8.50 4.13 -2.21
CA LYS A 466 -9.80 3.46 -2.35
C LYS A 466 -9.70 1.95 -2.06
N ASN A 467 -8.62 1.30 -2.50
CA ASN A 467 -8.35 -0.12 -2.23
C ASN A 467 -8.11 -0.36 -0.73
N GLN A 468 -7.27 0.45 -0.09
CA GLN A 468 -6.99 0.38 1.35
C GLN A 468 -8.26 0.63 2.18
N ALA A 469 -9.02 1.68 1.87
CA ALA A 469 -10.29 1.96 2.53
C ALA A 469 -11.32 0.84 2.35
N THR A 470 -11.38 0.23 1.15
CA THR A 470 -12.25 -0.93 0.88
C THR A 470 -11.79 -2.17 1.65
N ARG A 471 -10.49 -2.47 1.67
CA ARG A 471 -9.91 -3.58 2.45
C ARG A 471 -10.15 -3.39 3.96
N ALA A 472 -10.01 -2.17 4.48
CA ALA A 472 -10.29 -1.85 5.87
C ALA A 472 -11.77 -2.09 6.22
N ARG A 473 -12.70 -1.65 5.37
CA ARG A 473 -14.15 -1.92 5.52
C ARG A 473 -14.47 -3.41 5.46
N VAL A 474 -13.89 -4.15 4.52
CA VAL A 474 -14.08 -5.60 4.41
C VAL A 474 -13.52 -6.32 5.64
N LYS A 475 -12.35 -5.93 6.13
CA LYS A 475 -11.75 -6.48 7.35
C LYS A 475 -12.64 -6.20 8.58
N GLN A 476 -13.16 -4.99 8.72
CA GLN A 476 -14.10 -4.66 9.81
C GLN A 476 -15.37 -5.50 9.71
N ALA A 477 -16.02 -5.55 8.53
CA ALA A 477 -17.22 -6.35 8.33
C ALA A 477 -16.99 -7.86 8.58
N GLN A 478 -15.79 -8.38 8.30
CA GLN A 478 -15.42 -9.76 8.66
C GLN A 478 -15.30 -9.96 10.17
N VAL A 479 -14.73 -8.99 10.90
CA VAL A 479 -14.67 -9.00 12.37
C VAL A 479 -16.08 -8.92 12.96
N ASP A 480 -16.93 -8.03 12.47
CA ASP A 480 -18.31 -7.87 12.93
C ASP A 480 -19.14 -9.14 12.70
N VAL A 481 -19.01 -9.76 11.51
CA VAL A 481 -19.67 -11.04 11.18
C VAL A 481 -19.15 -12.18 12.06
N GLN A 482 -17.86 -12.19 12.41
CA GLN A 482 -17.32 -13.23 13.30
C GLN A 482 -17.80 -13.03 14.74
N ALA A 483 -17.76 -11.81 15.28
CA ALA A 483 -18.28 -11.49 16.61
C ALA A 483 -19.76 -11.86 16.73
N ASN A 484 -20.57 -11.52 15.72
CA ASN A 484 -21.98 -11.91 15.67
C ASN A 484 -22.18 -13.44 15.69
N ARG A 485 -21.30 -14.22 15.01
CA ARG A 485 -21.37 -15.69 15.04
C ARG A 485 -21.01 -16.27 16.40
N ASP A 486 -19.98 -15.72 17.03
CA ASP A 486 -19.53 -16.16 18.35
C ASP A 486 -20.64 -15.89 19.40
N ASP A 487 -21.25 -14.70 19.37
CA ASP A 487 -22.43 -14.35 20.17
C ASP A 487 -23.63 -15.26 19.90
N ILE A 488 -23.92 -15.58 18.62
CA ILE A 488 -25.00 -16.51 18.26
C ILE A 488 -24.74 -17.91 18.80
N SER A 489 -23.48 -18.40 18.79
CA SER A 489 -23.15 -19.71 19.36
C SER A 489 -23.51 -19.78 20.84
N ILE A 490 -23.12 -18.77 21.63
CA ILE A 490 -23.46 -18.67 23.05
C ILE A 490 -24.98 -18.64 23.24
N LEU A 491 -25.70 -17.85 22.44
CA LEU A 491 -27.16 -17.76 22.53
C LEU A 491 -27.88 -19.04 22.10
N VAL A 492 -27.30 -19.84 21.22
CA VAL A 492 -27.83 -21.16 20.84
C VAL A 492 -27.65 -22.17 21.99
N ASP A 493 -26.50 -22.15 22.67
CA ASP A 493 -26.24 -23.01 23.83
C ASP A 493 -27.11 -22.63 25.04
N ASP A 494 -27.24 -21.33 25.35
CA ASP A 494 -28.19 -20.79 26.34
C ASP A 494 -29.63 -21.20 26.00
N PHE A 495 -30.03 -21.09 24.72
CA PHE A 495 -31.37 -21.43 24.27
C PHE A 495 -31.68 -22.92 24.45
N ASN A 496 -30.76 -23.81 24.03
CA ASN A 496 -30.93 -25.25 24.19
C ASN A 496 -31.05 -25.61 25.68
N SER A 497 -30.19 -25.04 26.53
CA SER A 497 -30.23 -25.25 27.99
C SER A 497 -31.58 -24.83 28.60
N LEU A 498 -32.12 -23.67 28.20
CA LEU A 498 -33.44 -23.20 28.66
C LEU A 498 -34.60 -24.06 28.13
N LEU A 499 -34.46 -24.72 26.97
CA LEU A 499 -35.45 -25.69 26.50
C LEU A 499 -35.42 -26.98 27.32
N ASP A 500 -34.23 -27.47 27.66
CA ASP A 500 -34.04 -28.67 28.50
C ASP A 500 -34.57 -28.44 29.94
N GLU A 501 -34.34 -27.24 30.49
CA GLU A 501 -34.91 -26.79 31.77
C GLU A 501 -36.43 -26.47 31.70
N ARG A 502 -37.07 -26.59 30.52
CA ARG A 502 -38.47 -26.23 30.25
C ARG A 502 -38.84 -24.76 30.50
N ARG A 503 -37.87 -23.85 30.53
CA ARG A 503 -38.04 -22.39 30.76
C ARG A 503 -38.38 -21.65 29.46
N TYR A 504 -39.47 -22.05 28.82
CA TYR A 504 -39.82 -21.65 27.45
C TYR A 504 -40.02 -20.14 27.24
N ALA A 505 -40.49 -19.42 28.27
CA ALA A 505 -40.66 -17.97 28.21
C ALA A 505 -39.31 -17.23 28.08
N GLU A 506 -38.29 -17.70 28.81
CA GLU A 506 -36.93 -17.13 28.77
C GLU A 506 -36.20 -17.54 27.48
N ALA A 507 -36.41 -18.78 27.03
CA ALA A 507 -35.90 -19.26 25.74
C ALA A 507 -36.39 -18.38 24.56
N GLU A 508 -37.64 -17.89 24.59
CA GLU A 508 -38.13 -16.93 23.58
C GLU A 508 -37.45 -15.54 23.68
N VAL A 509 -37.02 -15.11 24.87
CA VAL A 509 -36.26 -13.86 25.04
C VAL A 509 -34.85 -14.02 24.47
N VAL A 510 -34.18 -15.15 24.71
CA VAL A 510 -32.88 -15.49 24.09
C VAL A 510 -33.00 -15.53 22.56
N ALA A 511 -34.05 -16.18 22.05
CA ALA A 511 -34.33 -16.20 20.61
C ALA A 511 -34.49 -14.79 20.01
N LYS A 512 -35.22 -13.89 20.71
CA LYS A 512 -35.37 -12.48 20.30
C LYS A 512 -34.06 -11.69 20.39
N LYS A 513 -33.21 -11.95 21.38
CA LYS A 513 -31.89 -11.34 21.51
C LYS A 513 -31.01 -11.69 20.32
N ALA A 514 -30.94 -12.96 19.93
CA ALA A 514 -30.19 -13.38 18.74
C ALA A 514 -30.75 -12.77 17.45
N LYS A 515 -32.08 -12.62 17.33
CA LYS A 515 -32.70 -11.93 16.20
C LYS A 515 -32.30 -10.45 16.09
N ALA A 516 -31.99 -9.79 17.20
CA ALA A 516 -31.47 -8.42 17.17
C ALA A 516 -30.02 -8.33 16.66
N ILE A 517 -29.24 -9.41 16.77
CA ILE A 517 -27.84 -9.50 16.32
C ILE A 517 -27.76 -9.89 14.84
N ALA A 518 -28.44 -10.97 14.44
CA ALA A 518 -28.48 -11.45 13.06
C ALA A 518 -29.92 -11.85 12.65
N PRO A 519 -30.73 -10.91 12.13
CA PRO A 519 -32.14 -11.16 11.82
C PRO A 519 -32.33 -12.16 10.67
N ASP A 520 -31.41 -12.22 9.72
CA ASP A 520 -31.51 -13.05 8.51
C ASP A 520 -30.76 -14.38 8.61
N ASP A 521 -30.15 -14.69 9.75
CA ASP A 521 -29.44 -15.95 9.96
C ASP A 521 -30.42 -17.12 10.12
N ALA A 522 -30.14 -18.24 9.44
CA ALA A 522 -31.02 -19.40 9.39
C ALA A 522 -31.16 -20.13 10.74
N VAL A 523 -30.10 -20.14 11.57
CA VAL A 523 -30.13 -20.73 12.92
C VAL A 523 -30.97 -19.86 13.84
N VAL A 524 -30.79 -18.54 13.77
CA VAL A 524 -31.56 -17.56 14.55
C VAL A 524 -33.05 -17.62 14.17
N GLN A 525 -33.38 -17.73 12.88
CA GLN A 525 -34.75 -17.98 12.44
C GLN A 525 -35.29 -19.31 12.98
N ASN A 526 -34.53 -20.41 12.89
CA ASN A 526 -34.96 -21.70 13.44
C ASN A 526 -35.28 -21.62 14.94
N MET A 527 -34.45 -20.89 15.71
CA MET A 527 -34.63 -20.65 17.15
C MET A 527 -35.89 -19.82 17.46
N ILE A 528 -36.19 -18.79 16.67
CA ILE A 528 -37.44 -18.00 16.77
C ILE A 528 -38.69 -18.87 16.48
N TRP A 529 -38.60 -19.82 15.55
CA TRP A 529 -39.72 -20.70 15.22
C TRP A 529 -39.91 -21.79 16.30
N LYS A 530 -38.81 -22.42 16.75
CA LYS A 530 -38.81 -23.41 17.84
C LYS A 530 -39.35 -22.84 19.14
N SER A 531 -38.85 -21.70 19.60
CA SER A 531 -39.30 -21.05 20.84
C SER A 531 -40.81 -20.82 20.87
N LYS A 532 -41.36 -20.23 19.79
CA LYS A 532 -42.80 -19.99 19.64
C LYS A 532 -43.62 -21.27 19.58
N PHE A 533 -43.14 -22.30 18.88
CA PHE A 533 -43.85 -23.57 18.76
C PHE A 533 -43.89 -24.30 20.10
N ILE A 534 -42.75 -24.43 20.77
CA ILE A 534 -42.62 -25.11 22.06
C ILE A 534 -43.43 -24.40 23.13
N ARG A 535 -43.35 -23.05 23.22
CA ARG A 535 -44.17 -22.30 24.18
C ARG A 535 -45.66 -22.52 23.95
N ARG A 536 -46.15 -22.40 22.71
CA ARG A 536 -47.57 -22.66 22.39
C ARG A 536 -48.01 -24.08 22.73
N HIS A 537 -47.14 -25.07 22.52
CA HIS A 537 -47.43 -26.46 22.87
C HIS A 537 -47.54 -26.64 24.39
N ALA A 538 -46.62 -26.04 25.16
CA ALA A 538 -46.67 -26.04 26.62
C ALA A 538 -47.90 -25.29 27.16
N ASP A 539 -48.21 -24.12 26.60
CA ASP A 539 -49.41 -23.33 26.91
C ASP A 539 -50.69 -24.17 26.65
N GLN A 540 -50.73 -24.92 25.54
CA GLN A 540 -51.85 -25.80 25.18
C GLN A 540 -51.96 -27.03 26.09
N GLN A 541 -50.85 -27.63 26.51
CA GLN A 541 -50.85 -28.74 27.46
C GLN A 541 -51.37 -28.27 28.83
N ALA A 542 -50.82 -27.18 29.36
CA ALA A 542 -51.27 -26.61 30.63
C ALA A 542 -52.76 -26.18 30.59
N PHE A 543 -53.24 -25.66 29.45
CA PHE A 543 -54.67 -25.39 29.27
C PHE A 543 -55.51 -26.68 29.24
N GLY A 544 -55.00 -27.76 28.64
CA GLY A 544 -55.63 -29.08 28.65
C GLY A 544 -55.80 -29.61 30.08
N ASP A 545 -54.73 -29.60 30.87
CA ASP A 545 -54.74 -30.04 32.27
C ASP A 545 -55.73 -29.21 33.11
N LEU A 546 -55.73 -27.88 32.94
CA LEU A 546 -56.67 -26.97 33.62
C LEU A 546 -58.13 -27.17 33.17
N TYR A 547 -58.35 -27.47 31.89
CA TYR A 547 -59.69 -27.73 31.35
C TYR A 547 -60.23 -29.08 31.84
N GLU A 548 -59.38 -30.11 31.92
CA GLU A 548 -59.72 -31.41 32.50
C GLU A 548 -60.10 -31.24 33.98
N GLN A 549 -59.26 -30.57 34.77
CA GLN A 549 -59.55 -30.28 36.18
C GLN A 549 -60.87 -29.51 36.34
N ALA A 550 -61.05 -28.39 35.62
CA ALA A 550 -62.27 -27.59 35.71
C ALA A 550 -63.53 -28.35 35.25
N THR A 551 -63.39 -29.33 34.35
CA THR A 551 -64.48 -30.22 33.93
C THR A 551 -64.84 -31.21 35.06
N PHE A 552 -63.85 -31.79 35.74
CA PHE A 552 -64.09 -32.64 36.91
C PHE A 552 -64.69 -31.86 38.09
N ASP A 553 -64.17 -30.67 38.40
CA ASP A 553 -64.70 -29.79 39.45
C ASP A 553 -66.19 -29.45 39.17
N ALA A 554 -66.54 -29.13 37.92
CA ALA A 554 -67.92 -28.84 37.53
C ALA A 554 -68.85 -30.08 37.61
N LEU A 555 -68.34 -31.28 37.31
CA LEU A 555 -69.08 -32.53 37.49
C LEU A 555 -69.27 -32.85 38.98
N GLU A 556 -68.27 -32.60 39.82
CA GLU A 556 -68.37 -32.77 41.27
C GLU A 556 -69.39 -31.80 41.87
N ASP A 557 -69.41 -30.52 41.46
CA ASP A 557 -70.41 -29.54 41.91
C ASP A 557 -71.84 -29.96 41.51
N VAL A 558 -72.02 -30.52 40.31
CA VAL A 558 -73.31 -31.10 39.88
C VAL A 558 -73.71 -32.29 40.77
N ASP A 559 -72.78 -33.16 41.15
CA ASP A 559 -73.06 -34.27 42.06
C ASP A 559 -73.32 -33.81 43.50
N ARG A 560 -72.57 -32.83 44.01
CA ARG A 560 -72.79 -32.19 45.32
C ARG A 560 -74.16 -31.54 45.40
N SER A 561 -74.64 -30.93 44.32
CA SER A 561 -75.99 -30.31 44.27
C SER A 561 -77.15 -31.29 44.47
N LYS A 562 -76.91 -32.61 44.31
CA LYS A 562 -77.90 -33.68 44.56
C LYS A 562 -78.05 -34.01 46.04
N LEU A 563 -77.13 -33.58 46.89
CA LEU A 563 -77.23 -33.77 48.33
C LEU A 563 -78.32 -32.84 48.90
N PRO A 564 -79.22 -33.31 49.78
CA PRO A 564 -80.17 -32.44 50.46
C PRO A 564 -79.42 -31.36 51.24
N MET A 565 -79.84 -30.09 51.13
CA MET A 565 -79.28 -29.02 51.95
C MET A 565 -79.46 -29.35 53.44
N ASP A 566 -78.37 -29.34 54.20
CA ASP A 566 -78.45 -29.44 55.66
C ASP A 566 -78.97 -28.11 56.23
N THR A 567 -80.26 -28.07 56.52
CA THR A 567 -80.96 -26.88 57.04
C THR A 567 -80.58 -26.51 58.49
N ARG A 568 -79.52 -27.12 59.05
CA ARG A 568 -79.04 -26.91 60.43
C ARG A 568 -77.81 -26.01 60.52
N LEU A 569 -77.16 -25.71 59.39
CA LEU A 569 -76.05 -24.76 59.31
C LEU A 569 -76.38 -23.71 58.22
N PRO A 570 -76.49 -22.41 58.57
CA PRO A 570 -76.90 -21.34 57.65
C PRO A 570 -75.76 -20.87 56.73
#